data_AF-A0A7J4TKY2-F1
#
_entry.id   AF-A0A7J4TKY2-F1
#
_cell.length_a   1.000
_cell.length_b   1.000
_cell.length_c   1.000
_cell.angle_alpha   90.00
_cell.angle_beta   90.00
_cell.angle_gamma   90.00
#
_symmetry.space_group_name_H-M   'P 1'
#
loop_
_entity.id
_entity.type
_entity.pdbx_description
1 polymer ?
#
loop_
_entity_poly.entity_id
_entity_poly.type
_entity_poly.pdbx_seq_one_letter_code
_entity_poly.pdbx_strand_id
1 'polypeptide(L)'
;SILRNAGADAYGYGIGPDTQNAVLRNSSVQQGALVVDIYGGACAGTIYAMIGSYYQGIKGAREVYSIWISPPAWNITDLPTKATNCGVNFLPRAHDDTFSKYLPDWGYNLKGEPTDGLKNPDLFLNSHGFNFLVTGGDLQYMAAKILFEAKS
;
A
#
# COMPACT_ATOMS: atom_id res chain seq x y z
N SER A 1 -10.77 -18.09 10.87
CA SER A 1 -10.18 -16.73 10.93
C SER A 1 -11.27 -15.74 11.30
N ILE A 2 -10.93 -14.55 11.80
CA ILE A 2 -11.92 -13.52 12.19
C ILE A 2 -12.90 -13.24 11.02
N LEU A 3 -12.38 -13.15 9.79
CA LEU A 3 -13.16 -12.93 8.57
C LEU A 3 -14.15 -14.07 8.27
N ARG A 4 -13.71 -15.33 8.32
CA ARG A 4 -14.59 -16.49 8.07
C ARG A 4 -15.69 -16.61 9.12
N ASN A 5 -15.38 -16.31 10.38
CA ASN A 5 -16.37 -16.29 11.45
C ASN A 5 -17.42 -15.18 11.26
N ALA A 6 -17.08 -14.13 10.52
CA ALA A 6 -17.98 -13.05 10.13
C ALA A 6 -18.70 -13.30 8.79
N GLY A 7 -18.57 -14.50 8.21
CA GLY A 7 -19.24 -14.91 6.97
C GLY A 7 -18.51 -14.56 5.68
N ALA A 8 -17.23 -14.16 5.75
CA ALA A 8 -16.43 -13.87 4.56
C ALA A 8 -15.47 -15.02 4.20
N ASP A 9 -15.50 -15.47 2.95
CA ASP A 9 -14.52 -16.42 2.43
C ASP A 9 -13.17 -15.73 2.20
N ALA A 10 -12.21 -16.02 3.08
CA ALA A 10 -10.86 -15.46 3.03
C ALA A 10 -9.81 -16.54 2.76
N TYR A 11 -8.86 -16.25 1.87
CA TYR A 11 -7.76 -17.12 1.48
C TYR A 11 -6.42 -16.38 1.59
N GLY A 12 -5.48 -16.96 2.34
CA GLY A 12 -4.11 -16.44 2.37
C GLY A 12 -3.38 -16.84 1.10
N TYR A 13 -2.79 -15.87 0.38
CA TYR A 13 -2.14 -16.13 -0.90
C TYR A 13 -0.62 -16.26 -0.82
N GLY A 14 0.02 -15.47 0.05
CA GLY A 14 1.47 -15.54 0.23
C GLY A 14 1.99 -14.50 1.20
N ILE A 15 3.23 -14.70 1.63
CA ILE A 15 4.00 -13.78 2.48
C ILE A 15 5.35 -13.58 1.81
N GLY A 16 5.81 -12.34 1.69
CA GLY A 16 7.12 -12.02 1.14
C GLY A 16 7.06 -10.96 0.03
N PRO A 17 8.23 -10.64 -0.56
CA PRO A 17 8.32 -9.66 -1.64
C PRO A 17 7.54 -10.13 -2.88
N ASP A 18 7.00 -9.17 -3.64
CA ASP A 18 6.26 -9.36 -4.90
C ASP A 18 4.99 -10.23 -4.86
N THR A 19 4.55 -10.69 -3.68
CA THR A 19 3.32 -11.51 -3.55
C THR A 19 2.06 -10.71 -3.89
N GLN A 20 2.05 -9.40 -3.65
CA GLN A 20 0.98 -8.47 -4.03
C GLN A 20 0.66 -8.53 -5.54
N ASN A 21 1.68 -8.69 -6.40
CA ASN A 21 1.50 -8.81 -7.85
C ASN A 21 1.14 -10.25 -8.24
N ALA A 22 1.56 -11.24 -7.46
CA ALA A 22 1.30 -12.65 -7.74
C ALA A 22 -0.19 -13.01 -7.60
N VAL A 23 -0.88 -12.46 -6.59
CA VAL A 23 -2.33 -12.69 -6.41
C VAL A 23 -3.15 -12.13 -7.57
N LEU A 24 -2.82 -10.93 -8.05
CA LEU A 24 -3.53 -10.28 -9.16
C LEU A 24 -3.33 -11.01 -10.50
N ARG A 25 -2.16 -11.63 -10.69
CA ARG A 25 -1.85 -12.44 -11.88
C ARG A 25 -2.53 -13.81 -11.88
N ASN A 26 -3.10 -14.25 -10.76
CA ASN A 26 -3.75 -15.54 -10.69
C ASN A 26 -5.17 -15.49 -11.27
N SER A 27 -5.39 -16.22 -12.36
CA SER A 27 -6.68 -16.28 -13.05
C SER A 27 -7.81 -16.91 -12.21
N SER A 28 -7.47 -17.68 -11.16
CA SER A 28 -8.45 -18.27 -10.25
C SER A 28 -9.00 -17.24 -9.24
N VAL A 29 -8.35 -16.08 -9.07
CA VAL A 29 -8.88 -15.00 -8.23
C VAL A 29 -9.96 -14.28 -9.02
N GLN A 30 -11.18 -14.27 -8.50
CA GLN A 30 -12.35 -13.68 -9.15
C GLN A 30 -12.16 -12.17 -9.38
N GLN A 31 -12.73 -11.65 -10.47
CA GLN A 31 -12.61 -10.23 -10.83
C GLN A 31 -13.38 -9.29 -9.88
N GLY A 32 -14.38 -9.78 -9.14
CA GLY A 32 -15.07 -9.02 -8.09
C GLY A 32 -14.51 -9.26 -6.68
N ALA A 33 -13.34 -9.88 -6.55
CA ALA A 33 -12.73 -10.11 -5.25
C ALA A 33 -12.07 -8.84 -4.71
N LEU A 34 -12.19 -8.63 -3.40
CA LEU A 34 -11.35 -7.68 -2.67
C LEU A 34 -9.99 -8.33 -2.38
N VAL A 35 -8.93 -7.74 -2.91
CA VAL A 35 -7.55 -8.12 -2.61
C VAL A 35 -7.03 -7.23 -1.50
N VAL A 36 -6.61 -7.84 -0.40
CA VAL A 36 -6.09 -7.11 0.77
C VAL A 36 -4.59 -7.32 0.86
N ASP A 37 -3.84 -6.24 0.68
CA ASP A 37 -2.38 -6.25 0.84
C ASP A 37 -2.02 -5.66 2.20
N ILE A 38 -1.27 -6.41 3.02
CA ILE A 38 -0.87 -6.00 4.36
C ILE A 38 0.64 -5.75 4.38
N TYR A 39 1.02 -4.50 4.59
CA TYR A 39 2.38 -4.01 4.53
C TYR A 39 2.94 -3.74 5.91
N GLY A 40 4.09 -4.34 6.20
CA GLY A 40 4.91 -4.01 7.38
C GLY A 40 5.88 -2.84 7.17
N GLY A 41 5.86 -2.21 5.98
CA GLY A 41 6.77 -1.15 5.56
C GLY A 41 6.17 -0.31 4.44
N ALA A 42 6.35 1.01 4.51
CA ALA A 42 5.93 1.93 3.45
C ALA A 42 7.03 2.08 2.39
N CYS A 43 6.71 1.81 1.12
CA CYS A 43 7.63 1.95 0.00
C CYS A 43 7.01 2.83 -1.08
N ALA A 44 7.67 3.95 -1.40
CA ALA A 44 7.21 4.87 -2.44
C ALA A 44 7.10 4.19 -3.82
N GLY A 45 8.06 3.31 -4.16
CA GLY A 45 8.02 2.51 -5.38
C GLY A 45 6.82 1.59 -5.45
N THR A 46 6.47 0.91 -4.36
CA THR A 46 5.28 0.05 -4.31
C THR A 46 4.02 0.86 -4.59
N ILE A 47 3.85 1.99 -3.89
CA ILE A 47 2.68 2.86 -4.07
C ILE A 47 2.62 3.40 -5.51
N TYR A 48 3.75 3.81 -6.07
CA TYR A 48 3.82 4.31 -7.44
C TYR A 48 3.50 3.21 -8.48
N ALA A 49 4.02 2.00 -8.27
CA ALA A 49 3.81 0.87 -9.16
C ALA A 49 2.34 0.45 -9.23
N MET A 50 1.58 0.58 -8.14
CA MET A 50 0.13 0.28 -8.10
C MET A 50 -0.67 1.10 -9.12
N ILE A 51 -0.21 2.30 -9.46
CA ILE A 51 -0.89 3.19 -10.43
C ILE A 51 -0.43 2.91 -11.86
N GLY A 52 0.71 2.25 -12.04
CA GLY A 52 1.27 1.93 -13.35
C GLY A 52 0.34 1.03 -14.18
N SER A 53 0.37 1.23 -15.49
CA SER A 53 -0.49 0.51 -16.44
C SER A 53 -0.38 -1.02 -16.34
N TYR A 54 0.81 -1.53 -16.04
CA TYR A 54 1.02 -2.97 -15.80
C TYR A 54 0.22 -3.48 -14.60
N TYR A 55 0.31 -2.79 -13.45
CA TYR A 55 -0.42 -3.17 -12.24
C TYR A 55 -1.93 -3.06 -12.47
N GLN A 56 -2.39 -1.96 -13.07
CA GLN A 56 -3.80 -1.77 -13.41
C GLN A 56 -4.32 -2.86 -14.35
N GLY A 57 -3.50 -3.28 -15.33
CA GLY A 57 -3.83 -4.36 -16.25
C GLY A 57 -4.02 -5.72 -15.54
N ILE A 58 -3.12 -6.09 -14.63
CA ILE A 58 -3.23 -7.36 -13.88
C ILE A 58 -4.30 -7.30 -12.78
N LYS A 59 -4.53 -6.12 -12.18
CA LYS A 59 -5.60 -5.88 -11.21
C LYS A 59 -6.96 -6.18 -11.84
N GLY A 60 -7.19 -5.66 -13.05
CA GLY A 60 -8.47 -5.79 -13.73
C GLY A 60 -9.58 -5.09 -12.93
N ALA A 61 -10.73 -5.75 -12.80
CA ALA A 61 -11.87 -5.20 -12.07
C ALA A 61 -11.80 -5.42 -10.55
N ARG A 62 -10.78 -6.11 -10.05
CA ARG A 62 -10.62 -6.40 -8.62
C ARG A 62 -10.35 -5.12 -7.85
N GLU A 63 -10.86 -5.05 -6.65
CA GLU A 63 -10.51 -3.98 -5.72
C GLU A 63 -9.25 -4.35 -4.95
N VAL A 64 -8.46 -3.35 -4.60
CA VAL A 64 -7.25 -3.52 -3.81
C VAL A 64 -7.34 -2.59 -2.61
N TYR A 65 -7.26 -3.17 -1.43
CA TYR A 65 -7.25 -2.47 -0.16
C TYR A 65 -5.90 -2.68 0.53
N SER A 66 -5.17 -1.59 0.72
CA SER A 66 -3.85 -1.63 1.36
C SER A 66 -3.94 -1.34 2.84
N ILE A 67 -3.31 -2.17 3.68
CA ILE A 67 -3.17 -1.93 5.11
C ILE A 67 -1.69 -1.72 5.43
N TRP A 68 -1.35 -0.52 5.91
CA TRP A 68 -0.01 -0.14 6.32
C TRP A 68 0.10 -0.20 7.85
N ILE A 69 0.90 -1.14 8.35
CA ILE A 69 1.12 -1.31 9.80
C ILE A 69 2.19 -0.32 10.27
N SER A 70 1.83 0.57 11.19
CA SER A 70 2.71 1.57 11.80
C SER A 70 2.32 1.78 13.27
N PRO A 71 3.26 1.74 14.24
CA PRO A 71 4.71 1.51 14.14
C PRO A 71 5.10 0.02 13.96
N PRO A 72 6.37 -0.33 13.64
CA PRO A 72 7.57 0.52 13.53
C PRO A 72 7.79 1.17 12.16
N ALA A 73 7.05 0.77 11.13
CA ALA A 73 7.14 1.42 9.83
C ALA A 73 6.56 2.83 9.85
N TRP A 74 6.86 3.59 8.81
CA TRP A 74 6.40 4.96 8.67
C TRP A 74 4.90 5.03 8.42
N ASN A 75 4.26 6.00 9.08
CA ASN A 75 2.88 6.36 8.80
C ASN A 75 2.83 7.19 7.51
N ILE A 76 2.27 6.64 6.43
CA ILE A 76 2.19 7.33 5.15
C ILE A 76 1.33 8.60 5.17
N THR A 77 0.49 8.82 6.18
CA THR A 77 -0.31 10.07 6.33
C THR A 77 0.44 11.16 7.11
N ASP A 78 1.52 10.81 7.81
CA ASP A 78 2.32 11.75 8.58
C ASP A 78 3.77 11.29 8.70
N LEU A 79 4.55 11.60 7.66
CA LEU A 79 5.92 11.14 7.53
C LEU A 79 6.90 12.02 8.33
N PRO A 80 7.92 11.42 8.97
CA PRO A 80 8.90 12.17 9.75
C PRO A 80 9.77 13.13 8.91
N THR A 81 9.86 12.87 7.60
CA THR A 81 10.54 13.70 6.60
C THR A 81 9.86 15.04 6.34
N LYS A 82 8.63 15.27 6.84
CA LYS A 82 7.96 16.59 6.72
C LYS A 82 8.83 17.73 7.23
N ALA A 83 9.56 17.49 8.32
CA ALA A 83 10.47 18.49 8.90
C ALA A 83 11.61 18.87 7.94
N THR A 84 12.16 17.92 7.18
CA THR A 84 13.24 18.17 6.21
C THR A 84 12.73 18.64 4.84
N ASN A 85 11.41 18.59 4.61
CA ASN A 85 10.78 18.93 3.33
C ASN A 85 9.80 20.11 3.45
N CYS A 86 10.11 21.08 4.32
CA CYS A 86 9.32 22.31 4.49
C CYS A 86 7.81 22.04 4.73
N GLY A 87 7.48 20.97 5.46
CA GLY A 87 6.11 20.57 5.77
C GLY A 87 5.45 19.61 4.77
N VAL A 88 6.08 19.32 3.63
CA VAL A 88 5.55 18.38 2.63
C VAL A 88 5.66 16.94 3.12
N ASN A 89 4.56 16.18 3.07
CA ASN A 89 4.53 14.77 3.45
C ASN A 89 5.28 13.93 2.40
N PHE A 90 6.58 13.73 2.54
CA PHE A 90 7.42 13.14 1.48
C PHE A 90 7.92 11.75 1.84
N LEU A 91 7.55 10.72 1.07
CA LEU A 91 8.07 9.36 1.22
C LEU A 91 9.27 9.19 0.30
N PRO A 92 10.52 9.27 0.80
CA PRO A 92 11.70 8.96 0.01
C PRO A 92 11.66 7.53 -0.52
N ARG A 93 12.34 7.31 -1.65
CA ARG A 93 12.59 5.98 -2.20
C ARG A 93 13.20 5.08 -1.13
N ALA A 94 12.67 3.86 -1.02
CA ALA A 94 13.23 2.86 -0.11
C ALA A 94 14.58 2.36 -0.65
N HIS A 95 15.51 2.04 0.25
CA HIS A 95 16.84 1.57 -0.14
C HIS A 95 16.80 0.27 -0.95
N ASP A 96 15.80 -0.58 -0.70
CA ASP A 96 15.56 -1.86 -1.36
C ASP A 96 14.62 -1.77 -2.57
N ASP A 97 14.21 -0.56 -2.97
CA ASP A 97 13.47 -0.33 -4.22
C ASP A 97 14.40 -0.54 -5.43
N THR A 98 14.51 -1.80 -5.85
CA THR A 98 15.29 -2.26 -7.01
C THR A 98 14.45 -2.39 -8.29
N PHE A 99 13.15 -2.11 -8.21
CA PHE A 99 12.20 -2.33 -9.29
C PHE A 99 11.72 -1.02 -9.95
N SER A 100 11.77 0.11 -9.23
CA SER A 100 11.50 1.42 -9.81
C SER A 100 12.73 1.97 -10.53
N LYS A 101 12.58 2.49 -11.76
CA LYS A 101 13.69 3.19 -12.42
C LYS A 101 13.91 4.58 -11.81
N TYR A 102 12.82 5.32 -11.64
CA TYR A 102 12.75 6.63 -11.01
C TYR A 102 11.36 6.81 -10.39
N LEU A 103 11.26 7.62 -9.34
CA LEU A 103 10.01 8.05 -8.73
C LEU A 103 9.66 9.49 -9.14
N PRO A 104 8.36 9.87 -9.11
CA PRO A 104 7.90 11.09 -9.77
C PRO A 104 8.31 12.38 -9.04
N ASP A 105 8.59 12.31 -7.74
CA ASP A 105 8.88 13.48 -6.92
C ASP A 105 10.31 13.49 -6.40
N TRP A 106 10.82 14.70 -6.13
CA TRP A 106 12.09 14.94 -5.45
C TRP A 106 11.87 15.61 -4.10
N GLY A 107 12.71 15.24 -3.13
CA GLY A 107 12.73 15.78 -1.78
C GLY A 107 14.00 15.37 -1.04
N TYR A 108 13.96 15.45 0.29
CA TYR A 108 15.07 15.13 1.17
C TYR A 108 14.70 13.98 2.11
N ASN A 109 15.62 13.04 2.31
CA ASN A 109 15.42 11.98 3.30
C ASN A 109 15.63 12.50 4.75
N LEU A 110 15.60 11.60 5.74
CA LEU A 110 15.83 11.97 7.15
C LEU A 110 17.24 12.48 7.47
N LYS A 111 18.21 12.25 6.57
CA LYS A 111 19.58 12.77 6.68
C LYS A 111 19.76 14.11 5.97
N GLY A 112 18.70 14.65 5.33
CA GLY A 112 18.78 15.86 4.52
C GLY A 112 19.46 15.62 3.16
N GLU A 113 19.56 14.38 2.70
CA GLU A 113 20.15 14.05 1.40
C GLU A 113 19.06 14.08 0.31
N PRO A 114 19.32 14.70 -0.87
CA PRO A 114 18.38 14.68 -1.99
C PRO A 114 18.11 13.26 -2.48
N THR A 115 16.84 12.92 -2.71
CA THR A 115 16.41 11.64 -3.27
C THR A 115 15.10 11.80 -4.04
N ASP A 116 14.87 10.91 -5.00
CA ASP A 116 13.53 10.70 -5.55
C ASP A 116 12.62 9.99 -4.52
N GLY A 117 11.31 10.09 -4.72
CA GLY A 117 10.29 9.61 -3.80
C GLY A 117 8.87 9.96 -4.25
N LEU A 118 7.95 10.01 -3.31
CA LEU A 118 6.54 10.32 -3.55
C LEU A 118 6.04 11.36 -2.55
N LYS A 119 5.47 12.46 -3.05
CA LYS A 119 4.82 13.48 -2.21
C LYS A 119 3.38 13.07 -1.93
N ASN A 120 2.97 13.28 -0.67
CA ASN A 120 1.66 12.99 -0.13
C ASN A 120 1.15 11.60 -0.57
N PRO A 121 1.86 10.51 -0.21
CA PRO A 121 1.54 9.16 -0.70
C PRO A 121 0.10 8.72 -0.39
N ASP A 122 -0.45 9.20 0.72
CA ASP A 122 -1.84 9.05 1.11
C ASP A 122 -2.81 9.71 0.12
N LEU A 123 -2.58 10.98 -0.23
CA LEU A 123 -3.38 11.68 -1.24
C LEU A 123 -3.16 11.10 -2.64
N PHE A 124 -1.95 10.62 -2.93
CA PHE A 124 -1.63 9.96 -4.19
C PHE A 124 -2.44 8.67 -4.37
N LEU A 125 -2.53 7.81 -3.35
CA LEU A 125 -3.39 6.62 -3.40
C LEU A 125 -4.87 6.99 -3.58
N ASN A 126 -5.38 7.91 -2.76
CA ASN A 126 -6.79 8.31 -2.80
C ASN A 126 -7.18 8.91 -4.16
N SER A 127 -6.34 9.77 -4.73
CA SER A 127 -6.61 10.40 -6.04
C SER A 127 -6.63 9.41 -7.20
N HIS A 128 -6.11 8.19 -7.01
CA HIS A 128 -6.14 7.11 -7.99
C HIS A 128 -7.10 5.97 -7.61
N GLY A 129 -8.01 6.21 -6.65
CA GLY A 129 -9.08 5.28 -6.30
C GLY A 129 -8.62 4.08 -5.47
N PHE A 130 -7.49 4.18 -4.76
CA PHE A 130 -7.07 3.16 -3.81
C PHE A 130 -7.43 3.57 -2.39
N ASN A 131 -8.34 2.80 -1.78
CA ASN A 131 -8.62 2.90 -0.36
C ASN A 131 -7.52 2.20 0.44
N PHE A 132 -7.23 2.72 1.64
CA PHE A 132 -6.22 2.13 2.51
C PHE A 132 -6.52 2.34 3.99
N LEU A 133 -5.78 1.62 4.83
CA LEU A 133 -5.76 1.75 6.29
C LEU A 133 -4.32 1.99 6.76
N VAL A 134 -4.12 2.93 7.68
CA VAL A 134 -2.93 2.94 8.55
C VAL A 134 -3.34 2.52 9.96
N THR A 135 -2.62 1.59 10.57
CA THR A 135 -2.98 1.06 11.89
C THR A 135 -1.79 0.50 12.65
N GLY A 136 -1.89 0.39 13.98
CA GLY A 136 -0.90 -0.29 14.84
C GLY A 136 -0.90 -1.81 14.75
N GLY A 137 -1.68 -2.41 13.84
CA GLY A 137 -1.71 -3.86 13.61
C GLY A 137 -2.71 -4.63 14.48
N ASP A 138 -3.72 -3.96 15.05
CA ASP A 138 -4.78 -4.65 15.79
C ASP A 138 -5.63 -5.50 14.83
N LEU A 139 -5.63 -6.82 15.06
CA LEU A 139 -6.25 -7.79 14.15
C LEU A 139 -7.77 -7.64 14.06
N GLN A 140 -8.43 -7.26 15.15
CA GLN A 140 -9.89 -7.09 15.16
C GLN A 140 -10.29 -5.85 14.38
N TYR A 141 -9.57 -4.75 14.57
CA TYR A 141 -9.76 -3.51 13.84
C TYR A 141 -9.48 -3.68 12.35
N MET A 142 -8.38 -4.34 11.99
CA MET A 142 -8.06 -4.68 10.59
C MET A 142 -9.18 -5.53 9.98
N ALA A 143 -9.63 -6.58 10.66
CA ALA A 143 -10.70 -7.43 10.16
C ALA A 143 -12.03 -6.67 9.98
N ALA A 144 -12.38 -5.80 10.92
CA ALA A 144 -13.57 -4.96 10.81
C ALA A 144 -13.50 -4.01 9.59
N LYS A 145 -12.33 -3.43 9.33
CA LYS A 145 -12.11 -2.56 8.17
C LYS A 145 -12.14 -3.32 6.85
N ILE A 146 -11.54 -4.50 6.78
CA ILE A 146 -11.64 -5.39 5.61
C ILE A 146 -13.10 -5.75 5.32
N LEU A 147 -13.89 -6.10 6.35
CA LEU A 147 -15.30 -6.46 6.18
C LEU A 147 -16.18 -5.27 5.76
N PHE A 148 -15.80 -4.05 6.16
CA PHE A 148 -16.46 -2.83 5.70
C PHE A 148 -16.17 -2.61 4.22
N GLU A 149 -14.90 -2.67 3.82
CA GLU A 149 -14.46 -2.51 2.43
C GLU A 149 -15.07 -3.56 1.50
N ALA A 150 -15.17 -4.82 1.94
CA ALA A 150 -15.75 -5.89 1.13
C ALA A 150 -17.27 -5.74 0.87
N LYS A 151 -17.93 -4.77 1.50
CA LYS A 151 -19.38 -4.52 1.40
C LYS A 151 -19.73 -3.18 0.75
N SER A 152 -18.76 -2.29 0.59
CA SER A 152 -18.93 -0.99 -0.08
C SER A 152 -19.05 -1.14 -1.59
#